data_AF-A0A1H8SG86-F1
#
_entry.id   AF-A0A1H8SG86-F1
#
_cell.length_a   1.000
_cell.length_b   1.000
_cell.length_c   1.000
_cell.angle_alpha   90.00
_cell.angle_beta   90.00
_cell.angle_gamma   90.00
#
_symmetry.space_group_name_H-M   'P 1'
#
loop_
_entity.id
_entity.type
_entity.pdbx_description
1 polymer ?
#
loop_
_entity_poly.entity_id
_entity_poly.type
_entity_poly.pdbx_seq_one_letter_code
_entity_poly.pdbx_strand_id
1 'polypeptide(L)'
;MSAFSAIGEEREIDREEFTPGLEPQPTWCPGCGDFGVLKALKQALPEVGRTPDETMLVTGIGCSGKLNSYLDSYGFHTIHGRSLPVARAAKLANPGLEVIAAGGDGDGYGIGGNHFMHTARENHDMTYIVFNNEIFGLTKGQTSPTSPKGHKSKTQPHGSAKEPLRPLSLSLTSGASYVARTAAVNPNQAKEILTEAMNHDGFAHVDFLTQCPTWNKDARQYVPYIDVQDSDDYDFDPTDRREAAEMMHETEDALHEGKVLTGRFYVDEDRPSYQQEKQRIGEMPDEPLAERYFDGDYEWERSYDMFLDKHK
;
A
#
# COMPACT_ATOMS: atom_id res chain seq x y z
N MET A 1 0.48 24.67 -18.28
CA MET A 1 -0.56 23.62 -18.22
C MET A 1 -0.48 22.83 -19.51
N SER A 2 0.07 21.61 -19.46
CA SER A 2 -0.04 20.67 -20.57
C SER A 2 -1.52 20.49 -20.88
N ALA A 3 -1.91 20.61 -22.15
CA ALA A 3 -3.31 20.56 -22.59
C ALA A 3 -4.01 19.20 -22.37
N PHE A 4 -3.32 18.25 -21.73
CA PHE A 4 -3.73 16.85 -21.59
C PHE A 4 -3.57 16.26 -20.19
N SER A 5 -3.24 17.06 -19.18
CA SER A 5 -3.07 16.57 -17.80
C SER A 5 -4.26 16.95 -16.93
N ALA A 6 -4.99 15.95 -16.43
CA ALA A 6 -6.02 16.12 -15.39
C ALA A 6 -5.40 16.39 -13.99
N ILE A 7 -4.06 16.45 -13.91
CA ILE A 7 -3.31 16.64 -12.66
C ILE A 7 -3.47 18.06 -12.15
N GLY A 8 -3.84 18.18 -10.87
CA GLY A 8 -4.03 19.44 -10.16
C GLY A 8 -5.39 20.09 -10.43
N GLU A 9 -6.42 19.31 -10.81
CA GLU A 9 -7.77 19.84 -10.97
C GLU A 9 -8.38 20.18 -9.60
N GLU A 10 -8.43 21.48 -9.26
CA GLU A 10 -9.07 21.94 -8.03
C GLU A 10 -10.60 22.01 -8.19
N ARG A 11 -11.30 20.97 -7.74
CA ARG A 11 -12.77 20.93 -7.67
C ARG A 11 -13.28 20.13 -6.48
N GLU A 12 -14.57 20.22 -6.21
CA GLU A 12 -15.23 19.31 -5.26
C GLU A 12 -15.27 17.90 -5.87
N ILE A 13 -14.88 16.90 -5.06
CA ILE A 13 -14.76 15.50 -5.47
C ILE A 13 -15.71 14.69 -4.60
N ASP A 14 -16.67 14.00 -5.21
CA ASP A 14 -17.57 13.10 -4.49
C ASP A 14 -16.98 11.69 -4.45
N ARG A 15 -17.10 11.00 -3.31
CA ARG A 15 -16.67 9.61 -3.16
C ARG A 15 -17.31 8.64 -4.17
N GLU A 16 -18.50 8.96 -4.66
CA GLU A 16 -19.22 8.13 -5.63
C GLU A 16 -18.59 8.20 -7.02
N GLU A 17 -17.73 9.19 -7.30
CA GLU A 17 -16.90 9.23 -8.51
C GLU A 17 -15.91 8.05 -8.55
N PHE A 18 -15.55 7.49 -7.39
CA PHE A 18 -14.72 6.29 -7.29
C PHE A 18 -15.55 4.99 -7.35
N THR A 19 -16.86 5.07 -7.61
CA THR A 19 -17.75 3.92 -7.77
C THR A 19 -18.01 3.66 -9.26
N PRO A 20 -17.53 2.54 -9.82
CA PRO A 20 -17.78 2.21 -11.23
C PRO A 20 -19.28 2.19 -11.55
N GLY A 21 -19.68 2.92 -12.60
CA GLY A 21 -21.10 3.03 -13.01
C GLY A 21 -21.68 1.77 -13.68
N LEU A 22 -20.83 0.83 -14.10
CA LEU A 22 -21.18 -0.46 -14.71
C LEU A 22 -20.45 -1.60 -13.97
N GLU A 23 -20.92 -2.85 -14.13
CA GLU A 23 -20.25 -4.03 -13.56
C GLU A 23 -18.74 -4.05 -13.82
N PRO A 24 -17.94 -4.56 -12.87
CA PRO A 24 -18.34 -5.56 -11.86
C PRO A 24 -18.62 -5.01 -10.46
N GLN A 25 -19.70 -5.51 -9.85
CA GLN A 25 -19.92 -5.35 -8.40
C GLN A 25 -18.88 -6.16 -7.60
N PRO A 26 -18.52 -5.74 -6.37
CA PRO A 26 -17.62 -6.49 -5.51
C PRO A 26 -18.06 -7.95 -5.32
N THR A 27 -17.19 -8.88 -5.71
CA THR A 27 -17.45 -10.34 -5.63
C THR A 27 -16.85 -11.01 -4.38
N TRP A 28 -16.45 -10.21 -3.40
CA TRP A 28 -15.92 -10.73 -2.14
C TRP A 28 -17.01 -11.41 -1.31
N CYS A 29 -16.60 -12.33 -0.44
CA CYS A 29 -17.52 -13.04 0.43
C CYS A 29 -18.26 -12.07 1.37
N PRO A 30 -19.54 -12.31 1.71
CA PRO A 30 -20.23 -11.54 2.74
C PRO A 30 -19.45 -11.53 4.05
N GLY A 31 -19.22 -10.34 4.61
CA GLY A 31 -18.43 -10.15 5.84
C GLY A 31 -16.91 -10.09 5.66
N CYS A 32 -16.40 -10.15 4.42
CA CYS A 32 -14.97 -9.97 4.12
C CYS A 32 -14.50 -8.56 4.50
N GLY A 33 -13.34 -8.46 5.16
CA GLY A 33 -12.75 -7.16 5.53
C GLY A 33 -12.30 -6.31 4.34
N ASP A 34 -12.09 -6.90 3.16
CA ASP A 34 -11.66 -6.19 1.94
C ASP A 34 -12.65 -5.07 1.54
N PHE A 35 -13.94 -5.21 1.87
CA PHE A 35 -14.94 -4.14 1.72
C PHE A 35 -14.61 -2.88 2.55
N GLY A 36 -14.02 -3.06 3.73
CA GLY A 36 -13.59 -1.96 4.60
C GLY A 36 -12.48 -1.14 3.97
N VAL A 37 -11.52 -1.79 3.32
CA VAL A 37 -10.43 -1.09 2.60
C VAL A 37 -10.98 -0.28 1.44
N LEU A 38 -11.83 -0.89 0.60
CA LEU A 38 -12.46 -0.19 -0.52
C LEU A 38 -13.24 1.04 -0.05
N LYS A 39 -14.01 0.90 1.03
CA LYS A 39 -14.77 2.00 1.60
C LYS A 39 -13.86 3.12 2.12
N ALA A 40 -12.81 2.77 2.86
CA ALA A 40 -11.87 3.74 3.42
C ALA A 40 -11.15 4.53 2.30
N LEU A 41 -10.71 3.85 1.23
CA LEU A 41 -10.12 4.51 0.06
C LEU A 41 -11.07 5.51 -0.61
N LYS A 42 -12.32 5.13 -0.87
CA LYS A 42 -13.33 6.04 -1.45
C LYS A 42 -13.59 7.27 -0.58
N GLN A 43 -13.39 7.16 0.72
CA GLN A 43 -13.57 8.28 1.65
C GLN A 43 -12.32 9.15 1.77
N ALA A 44 -11.12 8.57 1.67
CA ALA A 44 -9.85 9.27 1.84
C ALA A 44 -9.41 10.02 0.58
N LEU A 45 -9.63 9.46 -0.62
CA LEU A 45 -9.21 10.07 -1.90
C LEU A 45 -9.77 11.49 -2.12
N PRO A 46 -11.07 11.76 -1.87
CA PRO A 46 -11.58 13.12 -1.90
C PRO A 46 -10.92 14.07 -0.90
N GLU A 47 -10.49 13.59 0.28
CA GLU A 47 -9.88 14.43 1.32
C GLU A 47 -8.46 14.87 0.95
N VAL A 48 -7.74 14.03 0.22
CA VAL A 48 -6.42 14.39 -0.34
C VAL A 48 -6.54 15.17 -1.66
N GLY A 49 -7.76 15.48 -2.10
CA GLY A 49 -8.02 16.29 -3.29
C GLY A 49 -7.62 15.60 -4.60
N ARG A 50 -7.63 14.27 -4.64
CA ARG A 50 -7.26 13.49 -5.83
C ARG A 50 -8.50 12.99 -6.56
N THR A 51 -8.58 13.24 -7.85
CA THR A 51 -9.64 12.72 -8.71
C THR A 51 -9.35 11.28 -9.17
N PRO A 52 -10.35 10.55 -9.71
CA PRO A 52 -10.11 9.27 -10.36
C PRO A 52 -9.05 9.30 -11.46
N ASP A 53 -8.98 10.40 -12.24
CA ASP A 53 -8.03 10.58 -13.34
C ASP A 53 -6.59 10.84 -12.87
N GLU A 54 -6.41 11.28 -11.62
CA GLU A 54 -5.11 11.50 -10.98
C GLU A 54 -4.64 10.30 -10.16
N THR A 55 -5.51 9.32 -9.95
CA THR A 55 -5.25 8.16 -9.09
C THR A 55 -4.86 6.97 -9.94
N MET A 56 -3.73 6.33 -9.60
CA MET A 56 -3.26 5.09 -10.21
C MET A 56 -3.20 3.97 -9.18
N LEU A 57 -4.14 3.02 -9.27
CA LEU A 57 -4.20 1.85 -8.41
C LEU A 57 -3.49 0.64 -9.03
N VAL A 58 -2.41 0.17 -8.40
CA VAL A 58 -1.63 -0.97 -8.87
C VAL A 58 -1.79 -2.16 -7.93
N THR A 59 -2.42 -3.23 -8.38
CA THR A 59 -2.72 -4.39 -7.53
C THR A 59 -1.95 -5.65 -7.91
N GLY A 60 -1.66 -6.49 -6.92
CA GLY A 60 -1.13 -7.85 -7.12
C GLY A 60 -2.25 -8.87 -7.36
N ILE A 61 -1.97 -10.16 -7.15
CA ILE A 61 -2.93 -11.25 -7.34
C ILE A 61 -3.46 -11.75 -5.99
N GLY A 62 -4.78 -11.78 -5.83
CA GLY A 62 -5.46 -12.26 -4.63
C GLY A 62 -6.93 -11.82 -4.58
N CYS A 63 -7.61 -12.10 -3.47
CA CYS A 63 -8.92 -11.48 -3.23
C CYS A 63 -8.76 -9.95 -3.20
N SER A 64 -7.76 -9.47 -2.46
CA SER A 64 -7.31 -8.07 -2.42
C SER A 64 -6.99 -7.50 -3.80
N GLY A 65 -6.39 -8.30 -4.69
CA GLY A 65 -6.03 -7.88 -6.05
C GLY A 65 -7.20 -7.36 -6.89
N LYS A 66 -8.42 -7.86 -6.61
CA LYS A 66 -9.65 -7.43 -7.28
C LYS A 66 -10.08 -5.99 -6.94
N LEU A 67 -9.43 -5.33 -5.97
CA LEU A 67 -9.71 -3.92 -5.63
C LEU A 67 -9.68 -3.02 -6.86
N ASN A 68 -8.78 -3.30 -7.81
CA ASN A 68 -8.67 -2.59 -9.09
C ASN A 68 -9.98 -2.57 -9.89
N SER A 69 -10.80 -3.62 -9.79
CA SER A 69 -12.07 -3.69 -10.50
C SER A 69 -13.22 -2.95 -9.80
N TYR A 70 -13.02 -2.46 -8.57
CA TYR A 70 -14.08 -1.94 -7.71
C TYR A 70 -13.88 -0.48 -7.30
N LEU A 71 -12.71 0.09 -7.59
CA LEU A 71 -12.37 1.50 -7.39
C LEU A 71 -12.19 2.13 -8.77
N ASP A 72 -13.04 3.10 -9.12
CA ASP A 72 -12.95 3.80 -10.40
C ASP A 72 -11.74 4.75 -10.37
N SER A 73 -10.74 4.45 -11.18
CA SER A 73 -9.45 5.17 -11.30
C SER A 73 -8.65 4.56 -12.45
N TYR A 74 -7.50 5.14 -12.81
CA TYR A 74 -6.53 4.39 -13.59
C TYR A 74 -6.01 3.22 -12.77
N GLY A 75 -5.85 2.05 -13.40
CA GLY A 75 -5.50 0.84 -12.67
C GLY A 75 -4.66 -0.14 -13.48
N PHE A 76 -3.75 -0.83 -12.79
CA PHE A 76 -3.02 -1.97 -13.32
C PHE A 76 -3.11 -3.18 -12.38
N HIS A 77 -3.84 -4.23 -12.79
CA HIS A 77 -3.85 -5.52 -12.10
C HIS A 77 -2.67 -6.37 -12.62
N THR A 78 -1.60 -6.39 -11.83
CA THR A 78 -0.30 -6.96 -12.21
C THR A 78 -0.27 -8.49 -12.05
N ILE A 79 0.94 -9.06 -12.03
CA ILE A 79 1.15 -10.47 -11.65
C ILE A 79 1.51 -10.57 -10.16
N HIS A 80 1.42 -11.79 -9.62
CA HIS A 80 1.53 -12.04 -8.18
C HIS A 80 2.84 -11.49 -7.57
N GLY A 81 2.70 -10.61 -6.57
CA GLY A 81 3.76 -9.92 -5.85
C GLY A 81 4.55 -8.92 -6.69
N ARG A 82 3.99 -8.39 -7.79
CA ARG A 82 4.65 -7.40 -8.67
C ARG A 82 3.90 -6.06 -8.75
N SER A 83 3.02 -5.77 -7.80
CA SER A 83 2.38 -4.45 -7.67
C SER A 83 3.41 -3.34 -7.45
N LEU A 84 4.30 -3.52 -6.47
CA LEU A 84 5.30 -2.51 -6.11
C LEU A 84 6.29 -2.14 -7.23
N PRO A 85 6.89 -3.07 -8.00
CA PRO A 85 7.71 -2.69 -9.16
C PRO A 85 6.98 -1.84 -10.19
N VAL A 86 5.72 -2.15 -10.49
CA VAL A 86 4.92 -1.38 -11.46
C VAL A 86 4.53 -0.02 -10.90
N ALA A 87 4.12 0.04 -9.63
CA ALA A 87 3.79 1.29 -8.95
C ALA A 87 4.99 2.26 -8.88
N ARG A 88 6.18 1.77 -8.51
CA ARG A 88 7.42 2.57 -8.54
C ARG A 88 7.69 3.17 -9.91
N ALA A 89 7.53 2.36 -10.96
CA ALA A 89 7.74 2.84 -12.33
C ALA A 89 6.71 3.91 -12.72
N ALA A 90 5.44 3.73 -12.35
CA ALA A 90 4.40 4.72 -12.59
C ALA A 90 4.72 6.06 -11.90
N LYS A 91 5.08 6.02 -10.61
CA LYS A 91 5.42 7.23 -9.86
C LYS A 91 6.69 7.92 -10.38
N LEU A 92 7.71 7.17 -10.80
CA LEU A 92 8.90 7.75 -11.41
C LEU A 92 8.63 8.38 -12.78
N ALA A 93 7.74 7.76 -13.58
CA ALA A 93 7.40 8.27 -14.90
C ALA A 93 6.53 9.53 -14.83
N ASN A 94 5.58 9.57 -13.89
CA ASN A 94 4.67 10.69 -13.68
C ASN A 94 4.50 10.96 -12.16
N PRO A 95 5.34 11.82 -11.56
CA PRO A 95 5.30 12.11 -10.13
C PRO A 95 4.02 12.84 -9.69
N GLY A 96 3.26 13.43 -10.63
CA GLY A 96 2.00 14.11 -10.33
C GLY A 96 0.82 13.16 -10.06
N LEU A 97 0.97 11.86 -10.31
CA LEU A 97 -0.05 10.86 -9.98
C LEU A 97 -0.04 10.52 -8.49
N GLU A 98 -1.25 10.29 -7.95
CA GLU A 98 -1.45 9.61 -6.68
C GLU A 98 -1.32 8.10 -6.91
N VAL A 99 -0.18 7.52 -6.52
CA VAL A 99 0.10 6.11 -6.79
C VAL A 99 -0.16 5.28 -5.54
N ILE A 100 -1.14 4.38 -5.64
CA ILE A 100 -1.51 3.46 -4.58
C ILE A 100 -1.21 2.05 -5.05
N ALA A 101 -0.37 1.33 -4.32
CA ALA A 101 -0.21 -0.10 -4.50
C ALA A 101 -1.04 -0.88 -3.47
N ALA A 102 -1.59 -2.02 -3.88
CA ALA A 102 -2.32 -2.90 -2.97
C ALA A 102 -2.04 -4.38 -3.24
N GLY A 103 -2.05 -5.18 -2.17
CA GLY A 103 -1.84 -6.63 -2.25
C GLY A 103 -2.35 -7.33 -1.00
N GLY A 104 -2.45 -8.66 -1.05
CA GLY A 104 -2.68 -9.47 0.15
C GLY A 104 -1.37 -9.70 0.91
N ASP A 105 -1.44 -10.09 2.17
CA ASP A 105 -0.29 -10.52 2.98
C ASP A 105 0.69 -11.46 2.24
N GLY A 106 0.21 -12.48 1.54
CA GLY A 106 1.09 -13.38 0.82
C GLY A 106 1.53 -12.90 -0.58
N ASP A 107 0.81 -11.95 -1.16
CA ASP A 107 1.24 -11.23 -2.37
C ASP A 107 2.40 -10.27 -2.03
N GLY A 108 2.22 -9.46 -0.98
CA GLY A 108 3.16 -8.44 -0.54
C GLY A 108 4.33 -8.95 0.28
N TYR A 109 4.06 -9.65 1.38
CA TYR A 109 5.10 -10.15 2.29
C TYR A 109 5.63 -11.53 1.88
N GLY A 110 4.92 -12.23 1.00
CA GLY A 110 5.34 -13.53 0.47
C GLY A 110 6.21 -13.38 -0.78
N ILE A 111 5.63 -13.66 -1.95
CA ILE A 111 6.36 -13.61 -3.23
C ILE A 111 6.83 -12.20 -3.61
N GLY A 112 6.17 -11.15 -3.09
CA GLY A 112 6.54 -9.75 -3.26
C GLY A 112 7.56 -9.23 -2.26
N GLY A 113 7.97 -10.01 -1.24
CA GLY A 113 8.71 -9.49 -0.09
C GLY A 113 10.03 -8.80 -0.43
N ASN A 114 10.74 -9.26 -1.47
CA ASN A 114 11.96 -8.59 -1.92
C ASN A 114 11.67 -7.21 -2.53
N HIS A 115 10.56 -7.06 -3.27
CA HIS A 115 10.17 -5.78 -3.82
C HIS A 115 9.69 -4.83 -2.72
N PHE A 116 8.98 -5.33 -1.71
CA PHE A 116 8.62 -4.57 -0.52
C PHE A 116 9.85 -3.93 0.13
N MET A 117 10.86 -4.75 0.44
CA MET A 117 12.09 -4.29 1.08
C MET A 117 12.77 -3.17 0.27
N HIS A 118 12.88 -3.35 -1.05
CA HIS A 118 13.55 -2.37 -1.91
C HIS A 118 12.73 -1.10 -2.13
N THR A 119 11.39 -1.19 -2.25
CA THR A 119 10.56 0.01 -2.36
C THR A 119 10.65 0.86 -1.10
N ALA A 120 10.56 0.24 0.09
CA ALA A 120 10.74 0.92 1.37
C ALA A 120 12.12 1.57 1.45
N ARG A 121 13.19 0.82 1.16
CA ARG A 121 14.56 1.35 1.18
C ARG A 121 14.74 2.55 0.26
N GLU A 122 14.16 2.51 -0.94
CA GLU A 122 14.25 3.58 -1.93
C GLU A 122 13.40 4.80 -1.55
N ASN A 123 12.36 4.65 -0.74
CA ASN A 123 11.44 5.70 -0.30
C ASN A 123 10.67 6.36 -1.45
N HIS A 124 10.07 5.57 -2.34
CA HIS A 124 9.20 6.14 -3.39
C HIS A 124 7.96 6.75 -2.77
N ASP A 125 7.62 7.98 -3.19
CA ASP A 125 6.39 8.70 -2.79
C ASP A 125 5.13 7.96 -3.28
N MET A 126 4.64 7.03 -2.47
CA MET A 126 3.48 6.19 -2.78
C MET A 126 2.97 5.47 -1.53
N THR A 127 1.67 5.18 -1.52
CA THR A 127 1.04 4.37 -0.47
C THR A 127 1.00 2.88 -0.86
N TYR A 128 1.36 1.99 0.07
CA TYR A 128 1.19 0.54 -0.06
C TYR A 128 0.28 -0.04 1.02
N ILE A 129 -0.86 -0.58 0.59
CA ILE A 129 -1.87 -1.17 1.46
C ILE A 129 -1.80 -2.69 1.36
N VAL A 130 -1.50 -3.34 2.49
CA VAL A 130 -1.50 -4.80 2.55
C VAL A 130 -2.74 -5.29 3.29
N PHE A 131 -3.56 -6.05 2.58
CA PHE A 131 -4.76 -6.70 3.09
C PHE A 131 -4.31 -7.94 3.87
N ASN A 132 -4.13 -7.77 5.17
CA ASN A 132 -3.61 -8.79 6.05
C ASN A 132 -4.76 -9.59 6.68
N ASN A 133 -5.10 -10.68 6.00
CA ASN A 133 -6.13 -11.63 6.44
C ASN A 133 -5.53 -12.95 6.99
N GLU A 134 -4.21 -12.97 7.12
CA GLU A 134 -3.39 -14.09 7.61
C GLU A 134 -3.64 -15.41 6.84
N ILE A 135 -4.09 -15.34 5.58
CA ILE A 135 -4.38 -16.53 4.77
C ILE A 135 -4.42 -16.29 3.26
N PHE A 136 -3.99 -17.26 2.46
CA PHE A 136 -4.24 -17.24 1.02
C PHE A 136 -5.71 -17.56 0.67
N GLY A 137 -6.58 -16.54 0.71
CA GLY A 137 -8.02 -16.68 0.50
C GLY A 137 -8.41 -17.14 -0.91
N LEU A 138 -7.88 -16.51 -1.96
CA LEU A 138 -8.28 -16.78 -3.35
C LEU A 138 -7.93 -18.21 -3.79
N THR A 139 -6.79 -18.72 -3.35
CA THR A 139 -6.34 -20.09 -3.63
C THR A 139 -6.94 -21.13 -2.69
N LYS A 140 -7.92 -20.73 -1.87
CA LYS A 140 -8.76 -21.58 -1.01
C LYS A 140 -8.13 -22.01 0.32
N GLY A 141 -7.40 -21.12 0.99
CA GLY A 141 -7.09 -21.25 2.42
C GLY A 141 -5.77 -21.96 2.74
N GLN A 142 -4.67 -21.54 2.10
CA GLN A 142 -3.31 -21.96 2.46
C GLN A 142 -2.69 -20.95 3.43
N THR A 143 -1.77 -21.42 4.28
CA THR A 143 -0.98 -20.59 5.20
C THR A 143 -0.25 -19.47 4.45
N SER A 144 -0.41 -18.23 4.88
CA SER A 144 0.31 -17.05 4.38
C SER A 144 1.57 -16.79 5.24
N PRO A 145 2.38 -15.78 4.90
CA PRO A 145 3.51 -15.37 5.73
C PRO A 145 3.12 -14.81 7.10
N THR A 146 1.90 -14.31 7.28
CA THR A 146 1.42 -13.72 8.55
C THR A 146 0.53 -14.68 9.33
N SER A 147 0.18 -15.86 8.79
CA SER A 147 -0.52 -16.89 9.56
C SER A 147 0.23 -17.26 10.85
N PRO A 148 -0.45 -17.31 12.01
CA PRO A 148 0.17 -17.68 13.27
C PRO A 148 0.80 -19.09 13.23
N LYS A 149 1.85 -19.28 14.02
CA LYS A 149 2.43 -20.61 14.21
C LYS A 149 1.38 -21.57 14.79
N GLY A 150 1.35 -22.78 14.27
CA GLY A 150 0.33 -23.78 14.60
C GLY A 150 -1.00 -23.62 13.84
N HIS A 151 -1.21 -22.53 13.08
CA HIS A 151 -2.41 -22.34 12.28
C HIS A 151 -2.58 -23.49 11.26
N LYS A 152 -3.73 -24.16 11.29
CA LYS A 152 -4.03 -25.31 10.44
C LYS A 152 -4.68 -24.84 9.15
N SER A 153 -4.10 -25.26 8.03
CA SER A 153 -4.59 -24.91 6.70
C SER A 153 -4.64 -26.16 5.81
N LYS A 154 -5.14 -26.03 4.57
CA LYS A 154 -5.22 -27.18 3.65
C LYS A 154 -3.88 -27.81 3.32
N THR A 155 -2.82 -26.99 3.23
CA THR A 155 -1.46 -27.46 2.94
C THR A 155 -0.67 -27.81 4.20
N GLN A 156 -1.15 -27.38 5.37
CA GLN A 156 -0.52 -27.64 6.67
C GLN A 156 -1.57 -28.17 7.66
N PRO A 157 -2.03 -29.42 7.49
CA PRO A 157 -3.10 -30.00 8.31
C PRO A 157 -2.72 -30.17 9.79
N HIS A 158 -1.42 -30.22 10.07
CA HIS A 158 -0.87 -30.33 11.43
C HIS A 158 -0.45 -28.99 12.04
N GLY A 159 -0.72 -27.88 11.35
CA GLY A 159 -0.35 -26.53 11.78
C GLY A 159 0.91 -26.00 11.11
N SER A 160 1.03 -24.67 11.00
CA SER A 160 2.24 -24.01 10.51
C SER A 160 3.41 -24.22 11.46
N ALA A 161 4.57 -24.60 10.91
CA ALA A 161 5.82 -24.68 11.65
C ALA A 161 6.60 -23.35 11.66
N LYS A 162 6.17 -22.37 10.86
CA LYS A 162 6.87 -21.10 10.65
C LYS A 162 6.36 -20.08 11.66
N GLU A 163 7.26 -19.26 12.17
CA GLU A 163 6.85 -18.02 12.85
C GLU A 163 6.28 -17.05 11.80
N PRO A 164 5.22 -16.32 12.14
CA PRO A 164 4.67 -15.29 11.27
C PRO A 164 5.69 -14.17 11.07
N LEU A 165 5.70 -13.61 9.86
CA LEU A 165 6.38 -12.35 9.61
C LEU A 165 5.74 -11.26 10.46
N ARG A 166 6.58 -10.31 10.84
CA ARG A 166 6.24 -9.09 11.56
C ARG A 166 6.22 -7.92 10.58
N PRO A 167 5.05 -7.57 9.97
CA PRO A 167 4.98 -6.60 8.89
C PRO A 167 5.46 -5.19 9.27
N LEU A 168 5.13 -4.70 10.46
CA LEU A 168 5.50 -3.36 10.92
C LEU A 168 7.00 -3.30 11.17
N SER A 169 7.53 -4.29 11.90
CA SER A 169 8.98 -4.42 12.11
C SER A 169 9.74 -4.56 10.79
N LEU A 170 9.23 -5.37 9.84
CA LEU A 170 9.81 -5.52 8.51
C LEU A 170 9.80 -4.20 7.73
N SER A 171 8.72 -3.44 7.82
CA SER A 171 8.56 -2.14 7.16
C SER A 171 9.58 -1.13 7.68
N LEU A 172 9.63 -0.98 9.01
CA LEU A 172 10.59 -0.09 9.66
C LEU A 172 12.02 -0.47 9.28
N THR A 173 12.41 -1.73 9.46
CA THR A 173 13.78 -2.20 9.16
C THR A 173 14.13 -2.14 7.68
N SER A 174 13.17 -2.30 6.77
CA SER A 174 13.36 -2.09 5.33
C SER A 174 13.52 -0.61 4.96
N GLY A 175 13.09 0.29 5.85
CA GLY A 175 13.24 1.72 5.69
C GLY A 175 11.99 2.39 5.14
N ALA A 176 10.77 2.00 5.51
CA ALA A 176 9.61 2.86 5.27
C ALA A 176 9.73 4.15 6.11
N SER A 177 9.20 5.26 5.60
CA SER A 177 9.13 6.55 6.30
C SER A 177 7.77 6.80 6.95
N TYR A 178 6.74 6.05 6.57
CA TYR A 178 5.45 6.03 7.25
C TYR A 178 5.00 4.57 7.43
N VAL A 179 4.65 4.19 8.66
CA VAL A 179 4.21 2.84 9.02
C VAL A 179 2.99 2.92 9.91
N ALA A 180 1.90 2.29 9.50
CA ALA A 180 0.66 2.22 10.27
C ALA A 180 0.01 0.84 10.18
N ARG A 181 -0.81 0.52 11.18
CA ARG A 181 -1.73 -0.63 11.15
C ARG A 181 -3.13 -0.18 11.45
N THR A 182 -4.09 -0.66 10.69
CA THR A 182 -5.52 -0.47 10.97
C THR A 182 -6.29 -1.76 10.77
N ALA A 183 -7.59 -1.75 11.05
CA ALA A 183 -8.46 -2.91 10.89
C ALA A 183 -9.75 -2.53 10.16
N ALA A 184 -10.29 -3.44 9.36
CA ALA A 184 -11.53 -3.21 8.61
C ALA A 184 -12.77 -2.92 9.48
N VAL A 185 -12.67 -3.23 10.77
CA VAL A 185 -13.68 -2.96 11.80
C VAL A 185 -13.56 -1.57 12.43
N ASN A 186 -12.51 -0.80 12.11
CA ASN A 186 -12.33 0.60 12.53
C ASN A 186 -12.31 1.54 11.31
N PRO A 187 -13.47 1.81 10.69
CA PRO A 187 -13.52 2.58 9.43
C PRO A 187 -13.09 4.04 9.55
N ASN A 188 -13.22 4.66 10.73
CA ASN A 188 -12.84 6.06 10.93
C ASN A 188 -11.31 6.20 10.96
N GLN A 189 -10.64 5.41 11.80
CA GLN A 189 -9.18 5.37 11.86
C GLN A 189 -8.59 4.91 10.52
N ALA A 190 -9.22 3.93 9.85
CA ALA A 190 -8.76 3.48 8.54
C ALA A 190 -8.78 4.60 7.49
N LYS A 191 -9.83 5.43 7.49
CA LYS A 191 -9.90 6.61 6.63
C LYS A 191 -8.79 7.61 6.96
N GLU A 192 -8.63 7.97 8.24
CA GLU A 192 -7.61 8.92 8.71
C GLU A 192 -6.19 8.47 8.34
N ILE A 193 -5.83 7.22 8.64
CA ILE A 193 -4.53 6.65 8.30
C ILE A 193 -4.28 6.64 6.79
N LEU A 194 -5.29 6.33 5.97
CA LEU A 194 -5.11 6.35 4.52
C LEU A 194 -4.95 7.79 3.97
N THR A 195 -5.69 8.76 4.52
CA THR A 195 -5.52 10.19 4.17
C THR A 195 -4.11 10.66 4.53
N GLU A 196 -3.60 10.31 5.72
CA GLU A 196 -2.22 10.63 6.14
C GLU A 196 -1.18 9.94 5.25
N ALA A 197 -1.35 8.64 4.97
CA ALA A 197 -0.42 7.86 4.16
C ALA A 197 -0.27 8.41 2.72
N MET A 198 -1.37 8.86 2.12
CA MET A 198 -1.35 9.46 0.77
C MET A 198 -0.75 10.88 0.75
N ASN A 199 -0.83 11.62 1.85
CA ASN A 199 -0.18 12.93 1.98
C ASN A 199 1.31 12.84 2.35
N HIS A 200 1.79 11.66 2.76
CA HIS A 200 3.17 11.45 3.17
C HIS A 200 4.10 11.43 1.94
N ASP A 201 5.09 12.33 1.88
CA ASP A 201 6.10 12.37 0.81
C ASP A 201 7.16 11.28 1.00
N GLY A 202 6.83 10.05 0.58
CA GLY A 202 7.69 8.89 0.74
C GLY A 202 6.91 7.57 0.71
N PHE A 203 7.58 6.49 1.11
CA PHE A 203 6.94 5.18 1.09
C PHE A 203 6.12 4.98 2.36
N ALA A 204 4.79 5.06 2.21
CA ALA A 204 3.84 4.82 3.28
C ALA A 204 3.31 3.39 3.24
N HIS A 205 3.54 2.64 4.31
CA HIS A 205 3.08 1.26 4.46
C HIS A 205 1.93 1.18 5.47
N VAL A 206 0.80 0.64 5.02
CA VAL A 206 -0.38 0.40 5.86
C VAL A 206 -0.68 -1.10 5.89
N ASP A 207 -0.41 -1.73 7.04
CA ASP A 207 -0.83 -3.10 7.31
C ASP A 207 -2.31 -3.09 7.73
N PHE A 208 -3.19 -3.54 6.84
CA PHE A 208 -4.63 -3.41 6.99
C PHE A 208 -5.22 -4.77 7.34
N LEU A 209 -5.57 -4.98 8.62
CA LEU A 209 -6.15 -6.23 9.08
C LEU A 209 -7.56 -6.43 8.48
N THR A 210 -7.72 -7.42 7.60
CA THR A 210 -8.99 -7.74 6.93
C THR A 210 -9.46 -9.16 7.25
N GLN A 211 -10.59 -9.31 7.91
CA GLN A 211 -11.07 -10.65 8.30
C GLN A 211 -11.48 -11.47 7.07
N CYS A 212 -11.06 -12.75 7.00
CA CYS A 212 -11.45 -13.69 5.94
C CYS A 212 -12.45 -14.73 6.46
N PRO A 213 -13.77 -14.45 6.44
CA PRO A 213 -14.78 -15.32 7.08
C PRO A 213 -14.87 -16.72 6.47
N THR A 214 -14.41 -16.89 5.22
CA THR A 214 -14.50 -18.15 4.49
C THR A 214 -13.40 -19.13 4.89
N TRP A 215 -12.16 -18.66 5.04
CA TRP A 215 -10.99 -19.54 5.17
C TRP A 215 -10.24 -19.37 6.48
N ASN A 216 -10.15 -18.16 7.04
CA ASN A 216 -9.49 -17.93 8.32
C ASN A 216 -10.56 -17.70 9.40
N LYS A 217 -11.03 -18.81 9.98
CA LYS A 217 -12.03 -18.79 11.06
C LYS A 217 -11.41 -18.50 12.43
N ASP A 218 -10.09 -18.63 12.54
CA ASP A 218 -9.33 -18.41 13.77
C ASP A 218 -9.03 -16.93 13.98
N ALA A 219 -8.86 -16.18 12.88
CA ALA A 219 -8.92 -14.72 12.94
C ALA A 219 -10.30 -14.32 13.48
N ARG A 220 -10.30 -13.87 14.75
CA ARG A 220 -11.39 -13.06 15.31
C ARG A 220 -11.61 -11.91 14.33
N GLN A 221 -12.78 -11.26 14.34
CA GLN A 221 -13.06 -10.12 13.44
C GLN A 221 -12.18 -8.88 13.75
N TYR A 222 -10.98 -9.06 14.30
CA TYR A 222 -10.06 -8.07 14.81
C TYR A 222 -10.70 -7.13 15.82
N VAL A 223 -11.59 -7.70 16.66
CA VAL A 223 -12.27 -7.02 17.75
C VAL A 223 -12.09 -7.79 19.07
N PRO A 224 -11.97 -7.08 20.21
CA PRO A 224 -11.81 -5.63 20.31
C PRO A 224 -10.44 -5.17 19.77
N TYR A 225 -10.38 -3.93 19.27
CA TYR A 225 -9.14 -3.25 18.91
C TYR A 225 -8.86 -2.10 19.88
N ILE A 226 -7.60 -1.71 19.98
CA ILE A 226 -7.14 -0.55 20.75
C ILE A 226 -6.32 0.32 19.81
N ASP A 227 -6.74 1.57 19.67
CA ASP A 227 -5.92 2.60 19.05
C ASP A 227 -4.84 3.01 20.05
N VAL A 228 -3.57 2.82 19.69
CA VAL A 228 -2.44 3.12 20.57
C VAL A 228 -2.25 4.62 20.77
N GLN A 229 -2.79 5.48 19.89
CA GLN A 229 -2.80 6.92 20.09
C GLN A 229 -3.91 7.40 21.05
N ASP A 230 -5.00 6.65 21.19
CA ASP A 230 -6.14 7.01 22.05
C ASP A 230 -6.12 6.28 23.41
N SER A 231 -5.07 5.53 23.71
CA SER A 231 -4.98 4.66 24.89
C SER A 231 -3.91 5.16 25.86
N ASP A 232 -4.30 5.38 27.11
CA ASP A 232 -3.38 5.78 28.19
C ASP A 232 -2.35 4.67 28.57
N ASP A 233 -2.50 3.46 28.03
CA ASP A 233 -1.62 2.32 28.31
C ASP A 233 -0.34 2.33 27.45
N TYR A 234 -0.31 3.15 26.39
CA TYR A 234 0.82 3.23 25.45
C TYR A 234 1.29 4.67 25.30
N ASP A 235 2.59 4.87 25.42
CA ASP A 235 3.24 6.17 25.26
C ASP A 235 4.58 5.95 24.55
N PHE A 236 4.70 6.48 23.33
CA PHE A 236 5.91 6.40 22.52
C PHE A 236 5.91 7.52 21.48
N ASP A 237 7.10 8.00 21.11
CA ASP A 237 7.27 8.97 20.03
C ASP A 237 7.30 8.24 18.66
N PRO A 238 6.30 8.43 17.77
CA PRO A 238 6.29 7.81 16.45
C PRO A 238 7.37 8.38 15.51
N THR A 239 8.07 9.44 15.89
CA THR A 239 9.22 9.96 15.15
C THR A 239 10.56 9.40 15.65
N ASP A 240 10.61 8.84 16.88
CA ASP A 240 11.78 8.11 17.36
C ASP A 240 11.77 6.67 16.85
N ARG A 241 12.75 6.37 16.00
CA ARG A 241 12.86 5.07 15.35
C ARG A 241 13.04 3.89 16.31
N ARG A 242 13.62 4.09 17.50
CA ARG A 242 13.83 3.02 18.49
C ARG A 242 12.55 2.76 19.26
N GLU A 243 11.88 3.81 19.73
CA GLU A 243 10.60 3.69 20.42
C GLU A 243 9.54 3.07 19.49
N ALA A 244 9.48 3.53 18.23
CA ALA A 244 8.67 2.93 17.18
C ALA A 244 8.95 1.43 17.00
N ALA A 245 10.24 1.03 16.97
CA ALA A 245 10.61 -0.37 16.81
C ALA A 245 10.13 -1.25 17.99
N GLU A 246 10.24 -0.73 19.21
CA GLU A 246 9.77 -1.42 20.42
C GLU A 246 8.24 -1.57 20.40
N MET A 247 7.51 -0.49 20.10
CA MET A 247 6.05 -0.49 20.02
C MET A 247 5.52 -1.41 18.90
N MET A 248 6.16 -1.43 17.74
CA MET A 248 5.82 -2.36 16.66
C MET A 248 6.01 -3.82 17.07
N HIS A 249 7.12 -4.11 17.76
CA HIS A 249 7.40 -5.45 18.28
C HIS A 249 6.29 -5.89 19.25
N GLU A 250 5.94 -5.05 20.22
CA GLU A 250 4.86 -5.32 21.17
C GLU A 250 3.51 -5.53 20.47
N THR A 251 3.19 -4.68 19.50
CA THR A 251 1.94 -4.75 18.72
C THR A 251 1.78 -6.05 17.95
N GLU A 252 2.87 -6.57 17.40
CA GLU A 252 2.86 -7.81 16.64
C GLU A 252 2.78 -9.04 17.55
N ASP A 253 3.39 -9.00 18.74
CA ASP A 253 3.23 -10.05 19.74
C ASP A 253 1.82 -10.08 20.33
N ALA A 254 1.28 -8.89 20.65
CA ALA A 254 -0.07 -8.72 21.19
C ALA A 254 -1.14 -9.34 20.27
N LEU A 255 -0.96 -9.24 18.95
CA LEU A 255 -1.88 -9.82 17.97
C LEU A 255 -2.01 -11.35 18.13
N HIS A 256 -0.90 -12.06 18.39
CA HIS A 256 -0.90 -13.50 18.62
C HIS A 256 -1.51 -13.90 19.96
N GLU A 257 -1.51 -12.99 20.92
CA GLU A 257 -2.20 -13.13 22.20
C GLU A 257 -3.69 -12.74 22.12
N GLY A 258 -4.14 -12.29 20.95
CA GLY A 258 -5.53 -11.92 20.66
C GLY A 258 -5.90 -10.49 21.05
N LYS A 259 -4.91 -9.62 21.27
CA LYS A 259 -5.06 -8.17 21.49
C LYS A 259 -4.69 -7.44 20.20
N VAL A 260 -5.65 -6.75 19.61
CA VAL A 260 -5.43 -6.04 18.34
C VAL A 260 -5.04 -4.59 18.63
N LEU A 261 -3.80 -4.23 18.34
CA LEU A 261 -3.34 -2.83 18.42
C LEU A 261 -3.29 -2.23 17.02
N THR A 262 -3.84 -1.03 16.88
CA THR A 262 -3.87 -0.25 15.64
C THR A 262 -3.39 1.17 15.90
N GLY A 263 -3.02 1.89 14.86
CA GLY A 263 -2.52 3.26 14.94
C GLY A 263 -1.39 3.53 13.95
N ARG A 264 -0.79 4.72 14.10
CA ARG A 264 0.46 5.11 13.45
C ARG A 264 1.60 4.60 14.33
N PHE A 265 2.63 4.03 13.73
CA PHE A 265 3.76 3.47 14.46
C PHE A 265 5.09 4.14 14.13
N TYR A 266 5.21 4.72 12.94
CA TYR A 266 6.39 5.50 12.58
C TYR A 266 6.05 6.53 11.53
N VAL A 267 6.54 7.77 11.70
CA VAL A 267 6.45 8.85 10.72
C VAL A 267 7.77 9.63 10.69
N ASP A 268 8.35 9.78 9.50
CA ASP A 268 9.60 10.47 9.24
C ASP A 268 9.39 11.43 8.07
N GLU A 269 9.03 12.68 8.38
CA GLU A 269 8.77 13.75 7.41
C GLU A 269 10.05 14.33 6.80
N ASP A 270 11.21 14.08 7.43
CA ASP A 270 12.50 14.66 7.02
C ASP A 270 13.21 13.83 5.95
N ARG A 271 12.76 12.59 5.71
CA ARG A 271 13.40 11.70 4.75
C ARG A 271 12.94 11.99 3.31
N PRO A 272 13.85 12.39 2.42
CA PRO A 272 13.50 12.69 1.03
C PRO A 272 12.96 11.46 0.28
N SER A 273 12.04 11.68 -0.64
CA SER A 273 11.57 10.63 -1.54
C SER A 273 12.64 10.25 -2.57
N TYR A 274 12.51 9.06 -3.17
CA TYR A 274 13.48 8.56 -4.15
C TYR A 274 13.69 9.53 -5.32
N GLN A 275 12.60 10.16 -5.78
CA GLN A 275 12.57 11.15 -6.84
C GLN A 275 13.41 12.37 -6.46
N GLN A 276 13.21 12.92 -5.26
CA GLN A 276 13.96 14.05 -4.76
C GLN A 276 15.46 13.75 -4.64
N GLU A 277 15.84 12.56 -4.16
CA GLU A 277 17.25 12.16 -4.12
C GLU A 277 17.84 12.03 -5.52
N LYS A 278 17.10 11.46 -6.48
CA LYS A 278 17.55 11.33 -7.87
C LYS A 278 17.71 12.69 -8.57
N GLN A 279 16.80 13.62 -8.36
CA GLN A 279 16.89 14.99 -8.86
C GLN A 279 18.08 15.73 -8.24
N ARG A 280 18.27 15.61 -6.91
CA ARG A 280 19.39 16.23 -6.18
C ARG A 280 20.76 15.83 -6.75
N ILE A 281 20.94 14.58 -7.16
CA ILE A 281 22.20 14.09 -7.75
C ILE A 281 22.28 14.25 -9.28
N GLY A 282 21.26 14.82 -9.92
CA GLY A 282 21.22 15.04 -11.37
C GLY A 282 20.96 13.79 -12.22
N GLU A 283 20.43 12.72 -11.61
CA GLU A 283 20.11 11.44 -12.27
C GLU A 283 18.63 11.33 -12.69
N MET A 284 17.81 12.33 -12.36
CA MET A 284 16.43 12.46 -12.81
C MET A 284 16.16 13.92 -13.17
N PRO A 285 15.46 14.17 -14.29
CA PRO A 285 15.09 15.53 -14.67
C PRO A 285 14.00 16.14 -13.78
N ASP A 286 13.89 17.47 -13.81
CA ASP A 286 12.80 18.20 -13.16
C ASP A 286 11.47 18.00 -13.90
N GLU A 287 11.51 17.90 -15.22
CA GLU A 287 10.34 17.63 -16.05
C GLU A 287 9.98 16.13 -16.02
N PRO A 288 8.71 15.76 -15.75
CA PRO A 288 8.23 14.39 -15.79
C PRO A 288 8.53 13.66 -17.10
N LEU A 289 8.91 12.38 -17.02
CA LEU A 289 9.13 11.56 -18.22
C LEU A 289 7.85 11.41 -19.07
N ALA A 290 6.68 11.42 -18.41
CA ALA A 290 5.38 11.37 -19.08
C ALA A 290 5.09 12.61 -19.96
N GLU A 291 5.76 13.74 -19.72
CA GLU A 291 5.53 14.98 -20.48
C GLU A 291 6.52 15.14 -21.65
N ARG A 292 7.70 14.53 -21.57
CA ARG A 292 8.79 14.68 -22.56
C ARG A 292 8.48 14.17 -23.96
N TYR A 293 7.55 13.22 -24.10
CA TYR A 293 7.29 12.54 -25.37
C TYR A 293 6.00 13.00 -26.06
N PHE A 294 5.69 14.29 -25.95
CA PHE A 294 4.55 14.91 -26.63
C PHE A 294 4.99 16.11 -27.47
N ASP A 295 5.98 15.91 -28.35
CA ASP A 295 6.22 16.87 -29.43
C ASP A 295 5.28 16.54 -30.61
N GLY A 296 4.50 17.53 -31.05
CA GLY A 296 3.52 17.37 -32.13
C GLY A 296 4.15 16.99 -33.48
N ASP A 297 5.46 17.23 -33.62
CA ASP A 297 6.23 16.96 -34.82
C ASP A 297 6.85 15.53 -34.83
N TYR A 298 6.71 14.75 -33.76
CA TYR A 298 7.26 13.39 -33.60
C TYR A 298 8.79 13.30 -33.81
N GLU A 299 9.53 14.40 -33.68
CA GLU A 299 10.99 14.41 -33.73
C GLU A 299 11.57 14.07 -32.36
N TRP A 300 11.75 12.78 -32.11
CA TRP A 300 12.32 12.29 -30.85
C TRP A 300 13.84 12.26 -30.88
N GLU A 301 14.48 12.80 -29.83
CA GLU A 301 15.90 12.60 -29.60
C GLU A 301 16.16 11.10 -29.34
N ARG A 302 16.87 10.44 -30.25
CA ARG A 302 17.06 8.98 -30.14
C ARG A 302 18.19 8.72 -29.16
N SER A 303 17.97 7.75 -28.27
CA SER A 303 18.97 7.39 -27.26
C SER A 303 20.35 7.09 -27.86
N TYR A 304 20.45 6.52 -29.07
CA TYR A 304 21.74 6.27 -29.70
C TYR A 304 22.48 7.57 -30.11
N ASP A 305 21.78 8.64 -30.50
CA ASP A 305 22.40 9.91 -30.91
C ASP A 305 23.21 10.51 -29.74
N MET A 306 22.78 10.28 -28.49
CA MET A 306 23.47 10.73 -27.28
C MET A 306 24.72 9.92 -26.92
N PHE A 307 24.84 8.67 -27.39
CA PHE A 307 25.91 7.75 -27.00
C PHE A 307 26.95 7.51 -28.10
N LEU A 308 26.63 7.83 -29.36
CA LEU A 308 27.55 7.66 -30.49
C LEU A 308 28.86 8.43 -30.33
N ASP A 309 28.78 9.67 -29.83
CA ASP A 309 29.99 10.49 -29.65
C ASP A 309 30.77 10.12 -28.39
N LYS A 310 30.15 9.45 -27.41
CA LYS A 310 30.85 8.91 -26.23
C LYS A 310 31.63 7.61 -26.52
N HIS A 311 31.41 7.00 -27.69
CA HIS A 311 32.10 5.77 -28.12
C HIS A 311 33.19 6.01 -29.19
N LYS A 312 33.41 7.27 -29.60
CA LYS A 312 34.52 7.67 -30.49
C LYS A 312 35.74 8.09 -29.67
#